data_AF-A0A6N6M886-F1
#
_entry.id   AF-A0A6N6M886-F1
#
_cell.length_a   1.000
_cell.length_b   1.000
_cell.length_c   1.000
_cell.angle_alpha   90.00
_cell.angle_beta   90.00
_cell.angle_gamma   90.00
#
_symmetry.space_group_name_H-M   'P 1'
#
loop_
_entity.id
_entity.type
_entity.pdbx_description
1 polymer ?
#
loop_
_entity_poly.entity_id
_entity_poly.type
_entity_poly.pdbx_seq_one_letter_code
_entity_poly.pdbx_strand_id
1 'polypeptide(L)' 'MKNIFTILLVASFFGMISTSCSKCYDCSRSVVIEDSQGNPIDTTNSNEEVCTADQDEIDNREDEGYSCS' A
#
# COMPACT_ATOMS: atom_id res chain seq x y z
N MET A 1 -29.69 40.63 -6.27
CA MET A 1 -28.21 40.59 -6.21
C MET A 1 -27.68 40.22 -4.81
N LYS A 2 -28.44 39.50 -3.97
CA LYS A 2 -28.07 39.22 -2.57
C LYS A 2 -27.82 37.73 -2.28
N ASN A 3 -27.93 36.89 -3.32
CA ASN A 3 -27.95 35.43 -3.20
C ASN A 3 -26.78 34.77 -3.95
N ILE A 4 -25.98 35.54 -4.69
CA ILE A 4 -24.82 35.04 -5.45
C ILE A 4 -23.54 35.04 -4.60
N PHE A 5 -23.40 36.00 -3.69
CA PHE A 5 -22.26 36.06 -2.76
C PHE A 5 -22.21 34.89 -1.77
N THR A 6 -23.36 34.31 -1.42
CA THR A 6 -23.45 33.19 -0.47
C THR A 6 -23.03 31.86 -1.09
N ILE A 7 -23.11 31.71 -2.43
CA ILE A 7 -22.76 30.47 -3.13
C ILE A 7 -21.23 30.33 -3.29
N LEU A 8 -20.51 31.45 -3.37
CA LEU A 8 -19.03 31.46 -3.50
C LEU A 8 -18.30 31.07 -2.20
N LEU A 9 -18.91 31.27 -1.03
CA LEU A 9 -18.32 30.90 0.26
C LEU A 9 -18.43 29.41 0.60
N VAL A 10 -19.40 28.69 0.00
CA VAL A 10 -19.59 27.25 0.23
C VAL A 10 -18.72 26.39 -0.70
N ALA A 11 -18.29 26.94 -1.84
CA ALA A 11 -17.36 26.26 -2.75
C ALA A 11 -15.92 26.16 -2.23
N SER A 12 -15.57 26.92 -1.18
CA SER A 12 -14.25 26.89 -0.53
C SER A 12 -14.06 25.71 0.44
N PHE A 13 -15.12 24.94 0.75
CA PHE A 13 -15.08 23.82 1.69
C PHE A 13 -14.91 22.45 1.02
N PHE A 14 -14.64 22.41 -0.28
CA PHE A 14 -14.22 21.21 -1.01
C PHE A 14 -12.69 21.13 -1.21
N GLY A 15 -11.93 21.99 -0.52
CA GLY A 15 -10.51 21.79 -0.30
C GLY A 15 -10.33 20.81 0.86
N MET A 16 -9.44 19.84 0.69
CA MET A 16 -9.15 18.72 1.61
C MET A 16 -10.03 17.47 1.42
N ILE A 17 -10.21 17.03 0.17
CA ILE A 17 -10.25 15.58 -0.05
C ILE A 17 -8.82 15.11 0.27
N SER A 18 -8.68 14.52 1.45
CA SER A 18 -7.49 13.90 1.99
C SER A 18 -6.68 13.18 0.91
N THR A 19 -5.58 13.77 0.47
CA THR A 19 -4.42 13.00 0.06
C THR A 19 -3.97 12.23 1.30
N SER A 20 -4.56 11.06 1.57
CA SER A 20 -3.84 10.06 2.33
C SER A 20 -2.58 9.82 1.50
N CYS A 21 -1.44 10.27 2.00
CA CYS A 21 -0.14 9.97 1.40
C CYS A 21 0.13 8.47 1.61
N SER A 22 -0.68 7.61 0.99
CA SER A 22 -0.44 6.18 0.95
C SER A 22 0.90 6.03 0.24
N LYS A 23 1.90 5.54 0.95
CA LYS A 23 3.17 5.17 0.33
C LYS A 23 2.94 3.81 -0.30
N CYS A 24 3.36 3.66 -1.55
CA CYS A 24 3.43 2.36 -2.18
C CYS A 24 4.79 1.75 -1.88
N TYR A 25 4.76 0.58 -1.27
CA TYR A 25 5.93 -0.22 -0.95
C TYR A 25 5.99 -1.38 -1.93
N ASP A 26 7.17 -1.66 -2.45
CA ASP A 26 7.45 -2.86 -3.21
C ASP A 26 7.95 -3.95 -2.24
N CYS A 27 7.10 -4.93 -1.96
CA CYS A 27 7.37 -6.01 -1.01
C CYS A 27 7.75 -7.29 -1.75
N SER A 28 8.95 -7.78 -1.48
CA SER A 28 9.48 -8.99 -2.13
C SER A 28 9.84 -10.07 -1.12
N ARG A 29 9.64 -11.35 -1.46
CA ARG A 29 10.16 -12.48 -0.69
C ARG A 29 10.65 -13.60 -1.60
N SER A 30 11.68 -14.31 -1.16
CA SER A 30 12.13 -15.54 -1.82
C SER A 30 11.34 -16.73 -1.29
N VAL A 31 10.67 -17.45 -2.19
CA VAL A 31 9.90 -18.65 -1.88
C VAL A 31 10.64 -19.86 -2.44
N VAL A 32 10.96 -20.82 -1.58
CA VAL A 32 11.54 -22.09 -1.98
C VAL A 32 10.44 -22.98 -2.54
N ILE A 33 10.62 -23.47 -3.77
CA ILE A 33 9.72 -24.44 -4.39
C ILE A 33 10.26 -25.82 -4.05
N GLU A 34 9.41 -26.66 -3.46
CA GLU A 34 9.75 -28.02 -3.06
C GLU A 34 9.08 -29.05 -3.97
N ASP A 35 9.71 -30.21 -4.16
CA ASP A 35 9.09 -31.37 -4.79
C ASP A 35 8.08 -32.07 -3.85
N SER A 36 7.41 -33.12 -4.33
CA SER A 36 6.45 -33.90 -3.52
C SER A 36 7.08 -34.65 -2.34
N GLN A 37 8.40 -34.67 -2.24
CA GLN A 37 9.17 -35.31 -1.18
C GLN A 37 9.75 -34.28 -0.19
N GLY A 38 9.50 -32.98 -0.40
CA GLY A 38 9.99 -31.88 0.45
C GLY A 38 11.42 -31.45 0.15
N ASN A 39 11.99 -31.82 -1.00
CA ASN A 39 13.32 -31.35 -1.38
C ASN A 39 13.21 -30.02 -2.13
N PRO A 40 14.08 -29.03 -1.85
CA PRO A 40 14.10 -27.78 -2.59
C PRO A 40 14.58 -28.03 -4.03
N ILE A 41 13.76 -27.63 -5.00
CA ILE A 41 14.08 -27.75 -6.44
C ILE A 41 14.33 -26.40 -7.10
N ASP A 42 13.79 -25.31 -6.55
CA ASP A 42 13.97 -23.97 -7.09
C ASP A 42 13.73 -22.90 -6.01
N THR A 43 14.13 -21.66 -6.29
CA THR A 43 13.79 -20.49 -5.47
C THR A 43 13.26 -19.39 -6.39
N THR A 44 12.02 -18.99 -6.18
CA THR A 44 11.37 -17.91 -6.92
C THR A 44 11.22 -16.67 -6.06
N ASN A 45 11.21 -15.49 -6.68
CA ASN A 45 10.90 -14.26 -5.98
C ASN A 45 9.43 -13.91 -6.21
N SER A 46 8.68 -13.77 -5.11
CA SER A 46 7.32 -13.24 -5.10
C SER A 46 7.41 -11.74 -4.82
N ASN A 47 6.77 -10.94 -5.67
CA ASN A 47 6.79 -9.48 -5.56
C ASN A 47 5.36 -8.93 -5.53
N GLU A 48 5.07 -8.05 -4.59
CA GLU A 48 3.73 -7.48 -4.35
C GLU A 48 3.85 -5.98 -4.06
N GLU A 49 3.06 -5.17 -4.77
CA GLU A 49 2.97 -3.74 -4.50
C GLU A 49 1.85 -3.47 -3.48
N VAL A 50 2.20 -2.82 -2.38
CA VAL A 50 1.28 -2.52 -1.27
C VAL A 50 1.26 -1.01 -1.04
N CYS A 51 0.14 -0.38 -1.40
CA CYS A 51 -0.07 1.04 -1.20
C CYS A 51 -0.90 1.31 0.06
N THR A 52 -0.20 1.64 1.14
CA THR A 52 -0.83 1.84 2.45
C THR A 52 -0.26 3.07 3.15
N ALA A 53 -1.07 3.68 4.01
CA ALA A 53 -0.60 4.71 4.95
C ALA A 53 -0.36 4.12 6.35
N ASP A 54 -0.72 2.85 6.54
CA ASP A 54 -0.55 2.12 7.79
C ASP A 54 0.80 1.42 7.80
N GLN A 55 1.68 1.82 8.73
CA GLN A 55 2.99 1.21 8.86
C GLN A 55 2.89 -0.20 9.46
N ASP A 56 1.87 -0.48 10.27
CA ASP A 56 1.69 -1.79 10.88
C ASP A 56 1.43 -2.87 9.81
N GLU A 57 0.80 -2.52 8.68
CA GLU A 57 0.63 -3.45 7.54
C GLU A 57 1.97 -3.84 6.92
N ILE A 58 2.92 -2.91 6.82
CA ILE A 58 4.25 -3.18 6.27
C ILE A 58 5.07 -4.01 7.27
N ASP A 59 5.06 -3.63 8.54
CA ASP A 59 5.80 -4.33 9.60
C ASP A 59 5.32 -5.79 9.73
N ASN A 60 4.00 -6.04 9.65
CA ASN A 60 3.46 -7.40 9.64
C ASN A 60 3.94 -8.23 8.42
N ARG A 61 4.06 -7.60 7.25
CA ARG A 61 4.58 -8.29 6.05
C ARG A 61 6.07 -8.59 6.17
N GLU A 62 6.84 -7.68 6.76
CA GLU A 62 8.25 -7.91 7.04
C GLU A 62 8.45 -9.05 8.06
N ASP A 63 7.58 -9.14 9.08
CA ASP A 63 7.53 -10.26 10.02
C ASP A 63 7.16 -11.60 9.34
N GLU A 64 6.35 -11.56 8.28
CA GLU A 64 6.04 -12.72 7.41
C GLU A 64 7.19 -13.08 6.44
N GLY A 65 8.31 -12.36 6.48
CA GLY A 65 9.51 -12.61 5.68
C GLY A 65 9.55 -11.90 4.33
N TYR A 66 8.69 -10.89 4.11
CA TYR A 66 8.86 -9.96 3.00
C TYR A 66 9.92 -8.90 3.34
N SER A 67 10.52 -8.32 2.31
CA SER A 67 11.35 -7.12 2.40
C SER A 67 10.64 -6.03 1.61
N CYS A 68 10.18 -4.99 2.28
CA CYS A 68 9.41 -3.90 1.68
C CYS A 68 10.28 -2.65 1.51
N SER A 69 10.21 -2.00 0.34
CA SER A 69 11.00 -0.78 0.03
C SER A 69 10.21 0.31 -0.67
#